data_AF-A0A530BTM8-F1
#
_entry.id   AF-A0A530BTM8-F1
#
_cell.length_a   1.000
_cell.length_b   1.000
_cell.length_c   1.000
_cell.angle_alpha   90.00
_cell.angle_beta   90.00
_cell.angle_gamma   90.00
#
_symmetry.space_group_name_H-M   'P 1'
#
loop_
_entity.id
_entity.type
_entity.pdbx_description
1 polymer ?
#
loop_
_entity_poly.entity_id
_entity_poly.type
_entity_poly.pdbx_seq_one_letter_code
_entity_poly.pdbx_strand_id
1 'polypeptide(L)'
;IQRERLERLGAASATTNAHCPPAIIEAIARPDSAGLTLLKDASEKLAFSARAYHRVLKVARTLADLDASETVGRIHLAEAISYRMSAERMAQAA
;
A
#
# COMPACT_ATOMS: atom_id res chain seq x y z
N ILE A 1 16.46 -3.06 -1.41
CA ILE A 1 15.42 -2.07 -1.03
C ILE A 1 14.50 -2.60 0.08
N GLN A 2 13.50 -3.46 -0.17
CA GLN A 2 12.51 -3.83 0.87
C GLN A 2 13.13 -4.55 2.09
N ARG A 3 13.87 -5.63 1.85
CA ARG A 3 14.54 -6.41 2.91
C ARG A 3 15.44 -5.52 3.77
N GLU A 4 16.34 -4.79 3.13
CA GLU A 4 17.26 -3.87 3.79
C GLU A 4 16.53 -2.80 4.62
N ARG A 5 15.45 -2.21 4.09
CA ARG A 5 14.61 -1.25 4.84
C ARG A 5 14.02 -1.89 6.09
N LEU A 6 13.48 -3.11 5.97
CA LEU A 6 12.82 -3.80 7.07
C LEU A 6 13.81 -4.30 8.13
N GLU A 7 14.99 -4.77 7.72
CA GLU A 7 16.10 -5.11 8.62
C GLU A 7 16.54 -3.90 9.43
N ARG A 8 16.71 -2.74 8.79
CA ARG A 8 17.04 -1.48 9.48
C ARG A 8 15.96 -1.04 10.47
N LEU A 9 14.71 -1.42 10.24
CA LEU A 9 13.58 -1.14 11.13
C LEU A 9 13.36 -2.23 12.20
N GLY A 10 14.23 -3.25 12.28
CA GLY A 10 14.12 -4.34 13.25
C GLY A 10 12.95 -5.29 12.97
N ALA A 11 12.36 -5.26 11.78
CA ALA A 11 11.22 -6.09 11.40
C ALA A 11 11.67 -7.48 10.94
N ALA A 12 12.35 -8.22 11.82
CA ALA A 12 13.05 -9.47 11.50
C ALA A 12 12.15 -10.58 10.90
N SER A 13 10.83 -10.51 11.11
CA SER A 13 9.86 -11.47 10.57
C SER A 13 9.31 -11.11 9.19
N ALA A 14 9.58 -9.91 8.66
CA ALA A 14 9.08 -9.44 7.38
C ALA A 14 10.22 -9.14 6.41
N THR A 15 10.24 -9.84 5.27
CA THR A 15 11.23 -9.63 4.21
C THR A 15 10.70 -8.82 3.02
N THR A 16 9.39 -8.59 2.98
CA THR A 16 8.69 -7.86 1.91
C THR A 16 7.64 -6.92 2.49
N ASN A 17 7.24 -5.91 1.70
CA ASN A 17 6.15 -5.00 2.03
C ASN A 17 4.83 -5.77 2.25
N ALA A 18 4.61 -6.87 1.51
CA ALA A 18 3.42 -7.70 1.64
C ALA A 18 3.26 -8.33 3.04
N HIS A 19 4.38 -8.76 3.64
CA HIS A 19 4.40 -9.35 4.99
C HIS A 19 4.64 -8.34 6.11
N CYS A 20 4.75 -7.06 5.77
CA CYS A 20 4.98 -6.00 6.73
C CYS A 20 3.80 -5.85 7.73
N PRO A 21 4.05 -5.74 9.05
CA PRO A 21 3.02 -5.44 10.03
C PRO A 21 2.32 -4.08 9.77
N PRO A 22 1.05 -3.92 10.18
CA PRO A 22 0.28 -2.68 9.98
C PRO A 22 1.00 -1.40 10.41
N ALA A 23 1.56 -1.38 11.62
CA ALA A 23 2.24 -0.19 12.16
C ALA A 23 3.47 0.21 11.32
N ILE A 24 4.22 -0.77 10.82
CA ILE A 24 5.41 -0.50 10.01
C ILE A 24 4.99 -0.03 8.60
N ILE A 25 3.98 -0.67 8.00
CA ILE A 25 3.56 -0.26 6.65
C ILE A 25 3.00 1.17 6.65
N GLU A 26 2.24 1.56 7.67
CA GLU A 26 1.75 2.93 7.82
C GLU A 26 2.88 3.96 7.90
N ALA A 27 3.99 3.61 8.55
CA ALA A 27 5.16 4.47 8.64
C ALA A 27 5.92 4.58 7.31
N ILE A 28 6.20 3.46 6.63
CA ILE A 28 7.03 3.46 5.41
C ILE A 28 6.26 3.83 4.14
N ALA A 29 4.93 3.70 4.17
CA ALA A 29 4.02 3.98 3.06
C ALA A 29 3.20 5.26 3.26
N ARG A 30 3.64 6.16 4.16
CA ARG A 30 2.95 7.42 4.42
C ARG A 30 2.79 8.21 3.11
N PRO A 31 1.55 8.48 2.66
CA PRO A 31 1.34 9.15 1.40
C PRO A 31 1.64 10.65 1.47
N ASP A 32 1.85 11.27 0.31
CA ASP A 32 1.79 12.72 0.17
C ASP A 32 0.35 13.25 0.36
N SER A 33 0.18 14.57 0.40
CA SER A 33 -1.12 15.20 0.59
C SER A 33 -2.15 14.77 -0.46
N ALA A 34 -1.75 14.71 -1.73
CA ALA A 34 -2.61 14.31 -2.84
C ALA A 34 -3.02 12.83 -2.74
N GLY A 35 -2.11 11.96 -2.28
CA GLY A 35 -2.33 10.56 -2.01
C GLY A 35 -3.27 10.34 -0.82
N LEU A 36 -3.09 11.10 0.26
CA LEU A 36 -3.99 11.05 1.43
C LEU A 36 -5.42 11.42 1.05
N THR A 37 -5.62 12.48 0.25
CA THR A 37 -6.95 12.85 -0.26
C THR A 37 -7.56 11.70 -1.07
N LEU A 38 -6.80 11.12 -2.01
CA LEU A 38 -7.29 10.00 -2.83
C LEU A 38 -7.66 8.79 -1.96
N LEU A 39 -6.84 8.46 -0.97
CA LEU A 39 -7.05 7.32 -0.07
C LEU A 39 -8.33 7.50 0.76
N LYS A 40 -8.58 8.73 1.24
CA LYS A 40 -9.81 9.09 1.96
C LYS A 40 -11.04 8.93 1.08
N ASP A 41 -11.02 9.54 -0.10
CA ASP A 41 -12.14 9.47 -1.05
C ASP A 41 -12.44 8.03 -1.47
N ALA A 42 -11.40 7.23 -1.72
CA ALA A 42 -11.53 5.83 -2.07
C ALA A 42 -12.08 5.00 -0.90
N SER A 43 -11.62 5.28 0.33
CA SER A 43 -12.11 4.57 1.52
C SER A 43 -13.59 4.81 1.76
N GLU A 44 -14.07 6.04 1.54
CA GLU A 44 -15.49 6.41 1.65
C GLU A 44 -16.33 5.78 0.53
N LYS A 45 -15.89 5.87 -0.72
CA LYS A 45 -16.65 5.37 -1.89
C LYS A 45 -16.68 3.85 -1.99
N LEU A 46 -15.61 3.18 -1.57
CA LEU A 46 -15.41 1.74 -1.74
C LEU A 46 -15.56 0.96 -0.44
N ALA A 47 -15.93 1.64 0.65
CA ALA A 47 -16.10 1.05 1.98
C ALA A 47 -14.90 0.16 2.39
N PHE A 48 -13.68 0.70 2.33
CA PHE A 48 -12.48 -0.07 2.70
C PHE A 48 -12.55 -0.54 4.15
N SER A 49 -12.44 -1.86 4.34
CA SER A 49 -12.05 -2.39 5.64
C SER A 49 -10.61 -1.98 6.00
N ALA A 50 -10.26 -2.04 7.29
CA ALA A 50 -8.88 -1.81 7.72
C ALA A 50 -7.87 -2.70 6.98
N ARG A 51 -8.24 -3.96 6.72
CA ARG A 51 -7.41 -4.90 5.94
C ARG A 51 -7.25 -4.45 4.48
N ALA A 52 -8.31 -3.95 3.87
CA ALA A 52 -8.28 -3.43 2.51
C ALA A 52 -7.35 -2.21 2.43
N TYR A 53 -7.47 -1.28 3.37
CA TYR A 53 -6.61 -0.11 3.50
C TYR A 53 -5.12 -0.49 3.58
N HIS A 54 -4.74 -1.40 4.50
CA HIS A 54 -3.34 -1.82 4.62
C HIS A 54 -2.84 -2.56 3.37
N ARG A 55 -3.69 -3.31 2.68
CA ARG A 55 -3.31 -3.92 1.40
C ARG A 55 -2.98 -2.87 0.34
N VAL A 56 -3.75 -1.78 0.25
CA VAL A 56 -3.42 -0.68 -0.66
C VAL A 56 -2.06 -0.09 -0.33
N LEU A 57 -1.79 0.20 0.95
CA LEU A 57 -0.50 0.75 1.36
C LEU A 57 0.68 -0.17 1.01
N LYS A 58 0.53 -1.48 1.20
CA LYS A 58 1.56 -2.47 0.85
C LYS A 58 1.88 -2.50 -0.64
N VAL A 59 0.85 -2.44 -1.49
CA VAL A 59 1.03 -2.39 -2.94
C VAL A 59 1.61 -1.05 -3.36
N ALA A 60 1.08 0.06 -2.87
CA ALA A 60 1.54 1.40 -3.21
C ALA A 60 3.00 1.66 -2.79
N ARG A 61 3.43 1.16 -1.62
CA ARG A 61 4.85 1.20 -1.23
C ARG A 61 5.74 0.40 -2.17
N THR A 62 5.24 -0.74 -2.66
CA THR A 62 5.97 -1.56 -3.65
C THR A 62 6.08 -0.83 -4.98
N LEU A 63 5.03 -0.17 -5.45
CA LEU A 63 5.07 0.65 -6.66
C LEU A 63 6.03 1.83 -6.50
N ALA A 64 6.00 2.54 -5.37
CA ALA A 64 6.98 3.59 -5.08
C ALA A 64 8.43 3.05 -5.03
N ASP A 65 8.64 1.83 -4.53
CA ASP A 65 9.96 1.19 -4.57
C ASP A 65 10.42 0.88 -5.99
N LEU A 66 9.51 0.49 -6.89
CA LEU A 66 9.80 0.24 -8.31
C LEU A 66 10.11 1.54 -9.07
N ASP A 67 9.42 2.63 -8.72
CA ASP A 67 9.65 3.97 -9.27
C ASP A 67 10.86 4.68 -8.65
N ALA A 68 11.62 4.00 -7.78
CA ALA A 68 12.71 4.57 -6.99
C ALA A 68 12.30 5.85 -6.22
N SER A 69 11.02 5.95 -5.84
CA SER A 69 10.46 7.09 -5.14
C SER A 69 10.47 6.86 -3.63
N GLU A 70 11.00 7.83 -2.88
CA GLU A 70 10.96 7.80 -1.42
C GLU A 70 9.53 7.96 -0.89
N THR A 71 8.70 8.73 -1.57
CA THR A 71 7.35 9.09 -1.13
C THR A 71 6.28 8.31 -1.89
N VAL A 72 5.30 7.78 -1.16
CA VAL A 72 4.11 7.18 -1.78
C VAL A 72 3.19 8.30 -2.28
N GLY A 73 3.37 8.70 -3.54
CA GLY A 73 2.51 9.68 -4.19
C GLY A 73 1.13 9.15 -4.61
N ARG A 74 0.26 10.08 -5.04
CA ARG A 74 -1.08 9.79 -5.58
C ARG A 74 -1.09 8.74 -6.70
N ILE A 75 -0.10 8.73 -7.59
CA ILE A 75 -0.04 7.80 -8.73
C ILE A 75 0.08 6.34 -8.27
N HIS A 76 0.98 6.05 -7.32
CA HIS A 76 1.15 4.71 -6.76
C HIS A 76 -0.12 4.22 -6.05
N LEU A 77 -0.83 5.13 -5.36
CA LEU A 77 -2.10 4.80 -4.70
C LEU A 77 -3.22 4.52 -5.70
N ALA A 78 -3.35 5.33 -6.75
CA ALA A 78 -4.36 5.13 -7.79
C ALA A 78 -4.20 3.77 -8.45
N GLU A 79 -2.97 3.40 -8.77
CA GLU A 79 -2.66 2.10 -9.36
C GLU A 79 -2.92 0.95 -8.38
N ALA A 80 -2.48 1.07 -7.11
CA ALA A 80 -2.74 0.06 -6.09
C ALA A 80 -4.25 -0.19 -5.86
N ILE A 81 -5.07 0.86 -5.89
CA ILE A 81 -6.53 0.76 -5.78
C ILE A 81 -7.13 0.07 -7.02
N SER A 82 -6.63 0.39 -8.22
CA SER A 82 -7.07 -0.25 -9.47
C SER A 82 -6.85 -1.77 -9.46
N TYR A 83 -5.65 -2.22 -9.05
CA TYR A 83 -5.34 -3.65 -8.94
C TYR A 83 -6.25 -4.37 -7.95
N ARG A 84 -6.57 -3.73 -6.83
CA ARG A 84 -7.52 -4.24 -5.82
C ARG A 84 -8.91 -4.47 -6.40
N MET A 85 -9.47 -3.47 -7.09
CA MET A 85 -10.79 -3.60 -7.73
C MET A 85 -10.81 -4.72 -8.76
N SER A 86 -9.73 -4.84 -9.54
CA SER A 86 -9.61 -5.92 -10.52
C SER A 86 -9.59 -7.29 -9.85
N ALA A 87 -8.81 -7.45 -8.78
CA ALA A 87 -8.74 -8.69 -8.01
C ALA A 87 -10.08 -9.07 -7.35
N GLU A 88 -10.81 -8.09 -6.81
CA GLU A 88 -12.14 -8.33 -6.22
C GLU A 88 -13.16 -8.75 -7.29
N ARG A 89 -13.15 -8.13 -8.48
CA ARG A 89 -13.99 -8.55 -9.60
C ARG A 89 -13.68 -9.98 -10.05
N MET A 90 -12.41 -10.35 -10.13
CA MET A 90 -12.01 -11.72 -10.47
C MET A 90 -12.48 -12.73 -9.42
N ALA A 91 -12.40 -12.40 -8.13
CA ALA A 91 -12.86 -13.26 -7.05
C ALA A 91 -14.39 -13.44 -7.03
N GLN A 92 -15.16 -12.49 -7.55
CA GLN A 92 -16.62 -12.59 -7.68
C GLN A 92 -17.05 -13.41 -8.91
N ALA A 93 -16.18 -13.55 -9.90
CA ALA A 93 -16.47 -14.25 -11.16
C ALA A 93 -16.00 -15.72 -11.18
N ALA A 94 -15.30 -16.18 -10.14
CA ALA A 94 -14.79 -17.53 -9.97
C ALA A 94 -15.66 -18.34 -9.00
#